data_AF-A0A2I0JHG2-F1
#
_entry.id   AF-A0A2I0JHG2-F1
#
_cell.length_a   1.000
_cell.length_b   1.000
_cell.length_c   1.000
_cell.angle_alpha   90.00
_cell.angle_beta   90.00
_cell.angle_gamma   90.00
#
_symmetry.space_group_name_H-M   'P 1'
#
loop_
_entity.id
_entity.type
_entity.pdbx_description
1 polymer ?
#
loop_
_entity_poly.entity_id
_entity_poly.type
_entity_poly.pdbx_seq_one_letter_code
_entity_poly.pdbx_strand_id
1 'polypeptide(L)'
;MAVAHRPLLRPLCFASTSTNTEQLRTELDHLHAEAQSTRSKANSARLRLLRLSEAAENLCRQAALSVRKGKENDARELLFQKKKIMKALEKSKCRIELLDELYVKLNEAISIKETQLIGNIAVDLEIVRESDSAAVHVVSPKEEVSEVPLGTDTEGEYGGDSALKESRADLNIEEETEDSEVSLGVNGNSKDDLSNSLSEFSSYEDFLEWLDGQLKKIEGELITILKVSALAMDNSESSEKIKIQQILEFFESIRGTRKRISSIMQQKVETG
;
A
#
# COMPACT_ATOMS: atom_id res chain seq x y z
N MET A 1 56.14 27.68 -54.37
CA MET A 1 55.98 26.47 -53.54
C MET A 1 54.92 26.77 -52.50
N ALA A 2 53.72 26.20 -52.63
CA ALA A 2 52.60 26.41 -51.71
C ALA A 2 52.48 25.17 -50.82
N VAL A 3 52.64 25.35 -49.51
CA VAL A 3 52.55 24.29 -48.51
C VAL A 3 51.08 24.10 -48.16
N ALA A 4 50.52 22.94 -48.52
CA ALA A 4 49.16 22.56 -48.17
C ALA A 4 49.11 22.16 -46.68
N HIS A 5 48.41 22.96 -45.87
CA HIS A 5 48.09 22.58 -44.49
C HIS A 5 46.93 21.58 -44.49
N ARG A 6 47.23 20.34 -44.11
CA ARG A 6 46.24 19.29 -43.83
C ARG A 6 45.56 19.62 -42.49
N PRO A 7 44.22 19.67 -42.39
CA PRO A 7 43.57 19.72 -41.09
C PRO A 7 43.70 18.35 -40.42
N LEU A 8 44.27 18.34 -39.23
CA LEU A 8 44.27 17.18 -38.33
C LEU A 8 42.82 16.95 -37.85
N LEU A 9 42.19 15.89 -38.36
CA LEU A 9 40.94 15.34 -37.84
C LEU A 9 41.16 14.97 -36.36
N ARG A 10 40.46 15.67 -35.46
CA ARG A 10 40.35 15.24 -34.06
C ARG A 10 39.45 14.01 -33.99
N PRO A 11 39.80 12.99 -33.19
CA PRO A 11 38.85 11.92 -32.86
C PRO A 11 37.74 12.52 -31.99
N LEU A 12 36.50 12.51 -32.48
CA LEU A 12 35.32 12.70 -31.63
C LEU A 12 35.13 11.44 -30.80
N CYS A 13 35.33 11.53 -29.49
CA CYS A 13 34.98 10.46 -28.56
C CYS A 13 33.46 10.46 -28.35
N PHE A 14 32.75 9.47 -28.91
CA PHE A 14 31.31 9.23 -28.73
C PHE A 14 30.96 8.40 -27.47
N ALA A 15 31.90 8.23 -26.54
CA ALA A 15 31.72 7.31 -25.40
C ALA A 15 30.73 7.81 -24.31
N SER A 16 30.29 9.07 -24.37
CA SER A 16 29.48 9.66 -23.30
C SER A 16 27.97 9.40 -23.40
N THR A 17 27.41 9.13 -24.59
CA THR A 17 25.98 8.80 -24.74
C THR A 17 25.69 7.32 -24.49
N SER A 18 26.55 6.41 -24.98
CA SER A 18 26.38 4.96 -24.78
C SER A 18 26.44 4.54 -23.31
N THR A 19 27.26 5.21 -22.51
CA THR A 19 27.34 4.97 -21.06
C THR A 19 26.08 5.43 -20.32
N ASN A 20 25.42 6.49 -20.79
CA ASN A 20 24.15 6.97 -20.25
C ASN A 20 22.99 6.02 -20.58
N THR A 21 22.94 5.50 -21.81
CA THR A 21 21.90 4.55 -22.22
C THR A 21 21.99 3.20 -21.49
N GLU A 22 23.20 2.69 -21.26
CA GLU A 22 23.39 1.46 -20.49
C GLU A 22 23.02 1.64 -19.01
N GLN A 23 23.35 2.80 -18.41
CA GLN A 23 22.91 3.12 -17.04
C GLN A 23 21.38 3.13 -16.94
N LEU A 24 20.68 3.76 -17.90
CA LEU A 24 19.22 3.75 -17.92
C LEU A 24 18.63 2.34 -18.04
N ARG A 25 19.24 1.46 -18.84
CA ARG A 25 18.83 0.05 -18.93
C ARG A 25 18.96 -0.67 -17.59
N THR A 26 20.09 -0.50 -16.91
CA THR A 26 20.31 -1.14 -15.60
C THR A 26 19.34 -0.63 -14.53
N GLU A 27 18.99 0.65 -14.55
CA GLU A 27 18.01 1.23 -13.63
C GLU A 27 16.59 0.72 -13.93
N LEU A 28 16.25 0.55 -15.21
CA LEU A 28 14.97 0.03 -15.65
C LEU A 28 14.80 -1.46 -15.27
N ASP A 29 15.85 -2.27 -15.46
CA ASP A 29 15.88 -3.66 -15.00
C ASP A 29 15.71 -3.76 -13.47
N HIS A 30 16.36 -2.87 -12.73
CA HIS A 30 16.21 -2.77 -11.28
C HIS A 30 14.77 -2.45 -10.87
N LEU A 31 14.15 -1.45 -11.51
CA LEU A 31 12.74 -1.07 -11.26
C LEU A 31 11.77 -2.22 -11.58
N HIS A 32 11.99 -2.95 -12.67
CA HIS A 32 11.18 -4.14 -12.99
C HIS A 32 11.32 -5.23 -11.93
N ALA A 33 12.54 -5.51 -11.47
CA ALA A 33 12.78 -6.47 -10.40
C ALA A 33 12.06 -6.05 -9.10
N GLU A 34 12.10 -4.77 -8.76
CA GLU A 34 11.41 -4.22 -7.58
C GLU A 34 9.88 -4.30 -7.73
N ALA A 35 9.34 -3.98 -8.91
CA ALA A 35 7.91 -4.08 -9.19
C ALA A 35 7.41 -5.52 -9.05
N GLN A 36 8.18 -6.49 -9.58
CA GLN A 36 7.85 -7.92 -9.48
C GLN A 36 7.95 -8.43 -8.03
N SER A 37 8.95 -7.98 -7.28
CA SER A 37 9.10 -8.26 -5.85
C SER A 37 7.92 -7.70 -5.05
N THR A 38 7.52 -6.46 -5.31
CA THR A 38 6.39 -5.78 -4.67
C THR A 38 5.07 -6.51 -4.94
N ARG A 39 4.82 -6.90 -6.20
CA ARG A 39 3.66 -7.72 -6.57
C ARG A 39 3.63 -9.07 -5.85
N SER A 40 4.78 -9.72 -5.74
CA SER A 40 4.91 -11.01 -5.02
C SER A 40 4.61 -10.85 -3.53
N LYS A 41 5.13 -9.78 -2.90
CA LYS A 41 4.82 -9.42 -1.50
C LYS A 41 3.33 -9.15 -1.30
N ALA A 42 2.68 -8.44 -2.23
CA ALA A 42 1.24 -8.16 -2.16
C ALA A 42 0.42 -9.46 -2.23
N ASN A 43 0.78 -10.37 -3.13
CA ASN A 43 0.13 -11.68 -3.26
C ASN A 43 0.28 -12.54 -2.00
N SER A 44 1.45 -12.54 -1.37
CA SER A 44 1.67 -13.20 -0.08
C SER A 44 0.76 -12.61 1.02
N ALA A 45 0.64 -11.28 1.08
CA ALA A 45 -0.26 -10.62 2.01
C ALA A 45 -1.74 -10.94 1.74
N ARG A 46 -2.16 -11.06 0.47
CA ARG A 46 -3.51 -11.54 0.09
C ARG A 46 -3.78 -12.97 0.55
N LEU A 47 -2.82 -13.87 0.39
CA LEU A 47 -2.95 -15.25 0.86
C LEU A 47 -3.09 -15.30 2.39
N ARG A 48 -2.31 -14.48 3.11
CA ARG A 48 -2.44 -14.34 4.56
C ARG A 48 -3.81 -13.80 4.96
N LEU A 49 -4.30 -12.78 4.26
CA LEU A 49 -5.63 -12.21 4.50
C LEU A 49 -6.73 -13.28 4.39
N LEU A 50 -6.66 -14.10 3.34
CA LEU A 50 -7.60 -15.21 3.12
C LEU A 50 -7.56 -16.22 4.28
N ARG A 51 -6.37 -16.68 4.69
CA ARG A 51 -6.21 -17.59 5.83
C ARG A 51 -6.72 -16.99 7.15
N LEU A 52 -6.46 -15.71 7.40
CA LEU A 52 -6.95 -15.02 8.60
C LEU A 52 -8.48 -14.88 8.59
N SER A 53 -9.08 -14.62 7.43
CA SER A 53 -10.54 -14.55 7.29
C SER A 53 -11.19 -15.90 7.60
N GLU A 54 -10.65 -16.99 7.08
CA GLU A 54 -11.11 -18.35 7.35
C GLU A 54 -10.98 -18.70 8.85
N ALA A 55 -9.84 -18.39 9.45
CA ALA A 55 -9.61 -18.61 10.88
C ALA A 55 -10.60 -17.82 11.75
N ALA A 56 -10.90 -16.57 11.39
CA ALA A 56 -11.88 -15.75 12.09
C ALA A 56 -13.30 -16.34 12.01
N GLU A 57 -13.71 -16.86 10.85
CA GLU A 57 -14.99 -17.56 10.70
C GLU A 57 -15.04 -18.85 11.50
N ASN A 58 -13.97 -19.65 11.50
CA ASN A 58 -13.87 -20.88 12.27
C ASN A 58 -14.07 -20.60 13.77
N LEU A 59 -13.42 -19.56 14.31
CA LEU A 59 -13.63 -19.13 15.69
C LEU A 59 -15.07 -18.67 15.97
N CYS A 60 -15.72 -17.99 15.02
CA CYS A 60 -17.13 -17.64 15.16
C CYS A 60 -18.02 -18.87 15.25
N ARG A 61 -17.82 -19.85 14.36
CA ARG A 61 -18.60 -21.09 14.34
C ARG A 61 -18.40 -21.88 15.62
N GLN A 62 -17.16 -21.96 16.12
CA GLN A 62 -16.85 -22.60 17.40
C GLN A 62 -17.49 -21.87 18.58
N ALA A 63 -17.41 -20.54 18.64
CA ALA A 63 -18.04 -19.75 19.70
C ALA A 63 -19.56 -19.99 19.73
N ALA A 64 -20.22 -20.00 18.55
CA ALA A 64 -21.64 -20.30 18.44
C ALA A 64 -22.00 -21.73 18.89
N LEU A 65 -21.11 -22.70 18.67
CA LEU A 65 -21.27 -24.06 19.21
C LEU A 65 -21.11 -24.10 20.73
N SER A 66 -20.13 -23.39 21.30
CA SER A 66 -19.92 -23.31 22.74
C SER A 66 -21.10 -22.69 23.47
N VAL A 67 -21.68 -21.60 22.93
CA VAL A 67 -22.92 -21.00 23.48
C VAL A 67 -24.08 -22.00 23.48
N ARG A 68 -24.29 -22.72 22.37
CA ARG A 68 -25.36 -23.74 22.30
C ARG A 68 -25.19 -24.88 23.30
N LYS A 69 -23.95 -25.15 23.71
CA LYS A 69 -23.60 -26.18 24.70
C LYS A 69 -23.63 -25.66 26.15
N GLY A 70 -24.01 -24.40 26.39
CA GLY A 70 -23.98 -23.78 27.72
C GLY A 70 -22.57 -23.52 28.24
N LYS A 71 -21.61 -23.30 27.33
CA LYS A 71 -20.19 -23.01 27.65
C LYS A 71 -19.86 -21.57 27.27
N GLU A 72 -20.45 -20.61 27.97
CA GLU A 72 -20.34 -19.19 27.64
C GLU A 72 -18.92 -18.65 27.88
N ASN A 73 -18.21 -19.17 28.88
CA ASN A 73 -16.82 -18.76 29.15
C ASN A 73 -15.89 -19.15 27.99
N ASP A 74 -16.00 -20.38 27.48
CA ASP A 74 -15.25 -20.84 26.29
C ASP A 74 -15.58 -19.99 25.06
N ALA A 75 -16.87 -19.64 24.88
CA ALA A 75 -17.29 -18.78 23.78
C ALA A 75 -16.67 -17.38 23.87
N ARG A 76 -16.58 -16.79 25.07
CA ARG A 76 -15.93 -15.49 25.30
C ARG A 76 -14.45 -15.52 24.95
N GLU A 77 -13.74 -16.60 25.33
CA GLU A 77 -12.32 -16.76 24.99
C GLU A 77 -12.13 -16.89 23.47
N LEU A 78 -12.94 -17.69 22.78
CA LEU A 78 -12.90 -17.79 21.31
C LEU A 78 -13.17 -16.45 20.62
N LEU A 79 -14.09 -15.63 21.15
CA LEU A 79 -14.35 -14.30 20.63
C LEU A 79 -13.20 -13.32 20.91
N PHE A 80 -12.50 -13.47 22.03
CA PHE A 80 -11.29 -12.70 22.32
C PHE A 80 -10.16 -13.04 21.35
N GLN A 81 -9.96 -14.32 21.05
CA GLN A 81 -9.02 -14.77 20.01
C GLN A 81 -9.40 -14.25 18.63
N LYS A 82 -10.69 -14.30 18.27
CA LYS A 82 -11.20 -13.71 17.02
C LYS A 82 -10.85 -12.23 16.93
N LYS A 83 -11.00 -11.47 18.02
CA LYS A 83 -10.63 -10.04 18.06
C LYS A 83 -9.16 -9.82 17.75
N LYS A 84 -8.26 -10.70 18.21
CA LYS A 84 -6.83 -10.64 17.85
C LYS A 84 -6.60 -10.91 16.36
N ILE A 85 -7.26 -11.94 15.80
CA ILE A 85 -7.18 -12.26 14.37
C ILE A 85 -7.70 -11.09 13.52
N MET A 86 -8.82 -10.48 13.90
CA MET A 86 -9.38 -9.33 13.18
C MET A 86 -8.41 -8.14 13.13
N LYS A 87 -7.64 -7.89 14.20
CA LYS A 87 -6.58 -6.86 14.15
C LYS A 87 -5.46 -7.23 13.16
N ALA A 88 -5.05 -8.50 13.11
CA ALA A 88 -4.06 -8.96 12.16
C ALA A 88 -4.57 -8.91 10.71
N LEU A 89 -5.87 -9.16 10.51
CA LEU A 89 -6.56 -9.05 9.23
C LEU A 89 -6.51 -7.61 8.73
N GLU A 90 -6.84 -6.63 9.57
CA GLU A 90 -6.78 -5.20 9.20
C GLU A 90 -5.35 -4.78 8.81
N LYS A 91 -4.35 -5.19 9.59
CA LYS A 91 -2.94 -4.94 9.24
C LYS A 91 -2.56 -5.56 7.88
N SER A 92 -3.05 -6.76 7.58
CA SER A 92 -2.81 -7.42 6.30
C SER A 92 -3.49 -6.68 5.15
N LYS A 93 -4.66 -6.09 5.37
CA LYS A 93 -5.38 -5.28 4.39
C LYS A 93 -4.64 -3.98 4.08
N CYS A 94 -4.25 -3.21 5.10
CA CYS A 94 -3.46 -1.99 4.90
C CYS A 94 -2.12 -2.28 4.20
N ARG A 95 -1.48 -3.42 4.49
CA ARG A 95 -0.25 -3.85 3.82
C ARG A 95 -0.47 -4.08 2.32
N ILE A 96 -1.61 -4.67 1.93
CA ILE A 96 -1.95 -4.90 0.53
C ILE A 96 -2.16 -3.57 -0.18
N GLU A 97 -2.95 -2.67 0.41
CA GLU A 97 -3.22 -1.33 -0.14
C GLU A 97 -1.91 -0.55 -0.40
N LEU A 98 -1.02 -0.50 0.60
CA LEU A 98 0.28 0.16 0.45
C LEU A 98 1.16 -0.47 -0.64
N LEU A 99 1.16 -1.81 -0.75
CA LEU A 99 1.95 -2.50 -1.77
C LEU A 99 1.37 -2.31 -3.18
N ASP A 100 0.04 -2.22 -3.30
CA ASP A 100 -0.62 -1.93 -4.56
C ASP A 100 -0.34 -0.49 -5.00
N GLU A 101 -0.38 0.48 -4.09
CA GLU A 101 0.02 1.87 -4.36
C GLU A 101 1.49 1.95 -4.80
N LEU A 102 2.40 1.28 -4.08
CA LEU A 102 3.81 1.23 -4.46
C LEU A 102 4.00 0.60 -5.84
N TYR A 103 3.28 -0.48 -6.15
CA TYR A 103 3.35 -1.12 -7.46
C TYR A 103 2.89 -0.18 -8.59
N VAL A 104 1.84 0.61 -8.36
CA VAL A 104 1.41 1.65 -9.32
C VAL A 104 2.52 2.68 -9.52
N LYS A 105 3.14 3.18 -8.44
CA LYS A 105 4.25 4.15 -8.53
C LYS A 105 5.49 3.60 -9.22
N LEU A 106 5.83 2.33 -8.99
CA LEU A 106 6.91 1.67 -9.72
C LEU A 106 6.61 1.57 -11.21
N ASN A 107 5.38 1.24 -11.60
CA ASN A 107 4.99 1.23 -13.01
C ASN A 107 5.04 2.64 -13.64
N GLU A 108 4.60 3.68 -12.94
CA GLU A 108 4.75 5.07 -13.40
C GLU A 108 6.23 5.41 -13.65
N ALA A 109 7.12 5.06 -12.72
CA ALA A 109 8.56 5.28 -12.84
C ALA A 109 9.18 4.50 -14.00
N ILE A 110 8.79 3.23 -14.17
CA ILE A 110 9.19 2.40 -15.32
C ILE A 110 8.77 3.07 -16.62
N SER A 111 7.51 3.50 -16.77
CA SER A 111 7.05 4.17 -17.99
C SER A 111 7.81 5.46 -18.29
N ILE A 112 8.14 6.25 -17.27
CA ILE A 112 8.97 7.45 -17.44
C ILE A 112 10.38 7.08 -17.93
N LYS A 113 11.01 6.06 -17.34
CA LYS A 113 12.36 5.60 -17.70
C LYS A 113 12.41 4.94 -19.08
N GLU A 114 11.40 4.15 -19.44
CA GLU A 114 11.22 3.61 -20.78
C GLU A 114 11.12 4.74 -21.82
N THR A 115 10.32 5.77 -21.53
CA THR A 115 10.19 6.94 -22.41
C THR A 115 11.51 7.68 -22.56
N GLN A 116 12.28 7.86 -21.47
CA GLN A 116 13.62 8.45 -21.51
C GLN A 116 14.60 7.61 -22.34
N LEU A 117 14.58 6.29 -22.16
CA LEU A 117 15.44 5.37 -22.91
C LEU A 117 15.12 5.42 -24.41
N ILE A 118 13.84 5.42 -24.79
CA ILE A 118 13.41 5.56 -26.19
C ILE A 118 13.89 6.91 -26.76
N GLY A 119 13.75 8.00 -26.00
CA GLY A 119 14.24 9.32 -26.40
C GLY A 119 15.74 9.35 -26.65
N ASN A 120 16.54 8.77 -25.75
CA ASN A 120 18.00 8.74 -25.90
C ASN A 120 18.45 7.89 -27.10
N ILE A 121 17.81 6.74 -27.34
CA ILE A 121 18.10 5.91 -28.51
C ILE A 121 17.70 6.63 -29.81
N ALA A 122 16.59 7.37 -29.83
CA ALA A 122 16.18 8.15 -30.99
C ALA A 122 17.19 9.26 -31.34
N VAL A 123 17.70 9.98 -30.33
CA VAL A 123 18.74 11.01 -30.51
C VAL A 123 20.05 10.40 -31.02
N ASP A 124 20.48 9.25 -30.50
CA ASP A 124 21.68 8.56 -31.00
C ASP A 124 21.54 8.17 -32.49
N LEU A 125 20.35 7.79 -32.94
CA LEU A 125 20.07 7.47 -34.35
C LEU A 125 20.08 8.71 -35.28
N GLU A 126 19.66 9.87 -34.78
CA GLU A 126 19.72 11.14 -35.53
C GLU A 126 21.16 11.63 -35.70
N ILE A 127 21.99 11.51 -34.66
CA ILE A 127 23.42 11.88 -34.69
C ILE A 127 24.21 10.99 -35.67
N VAL A 128 23.89 9.69 -35.74
CA VAL A 128 24.47 8.78 -36.74
C VAL A 128 24.09 9.19 -38.15
N ARG A 129 22.83 9.59 -38.39
CA ARG A 129 22.34 10.02 -39.72
C ARG A 129 22.99 11.32 -40.21
N GLU A 130 23.24 12.28 -39.32
CA GLU A 130 23.91 13.55 -39.68
C GLU A 130 25.39 13.36 -40.03
N SER A 131 26.04 12.34 -39.46
CA SER A 131 27.44 12.00 -39.73
C SER A 131 27.64 11.21 -41.04
N ASP A 132 26.57 10.55 -41.52
CA ASP A 132 26.58 9.73 -42.74
C ASP A 132 26.13 10.48 -44.02
N SER A 133 26.06 11.82 -43.99
CA SER A 133 25.91 12.64 -45.22
C SER A 133 27.19 12.70 -46.09
N ALA A 134 28.13 11.77 -45.90
CA ALA A 134 29.17 11.48 -46.88
C ALA A 134 28.56 10.61 -47.99
N ALA A 135 28.44 11.18 -49.19
CA ALA A 135 27.86 10.55 -50.38
C ALA A 135 28.29 9.08 -50.54
N VAL A 136 27.37 8.15 -50.27
CA VAL A 136 27.54 6.72 -50.54
C VAL A 136 27.55 6.52 -52.05
N HIS A 137 28.74 6.40 -52.64
CA HIS A 137 28.89 6.06 -54.05
C HIS A 137 28.70 4.56 -54.22
N VAL A 138 27.48 4.12 -54.52
CA VAL A 138 27.19 2.72 -54.86
C VAL A 138 27.83 2.43 -56.22
N VAL A 139 28.83 1.56 -56.25
CA VAL A 139 29.39 1.00 -57.48
C VAL A 139 28.77 -0.36 -57.71
N SER A 140 27.93 -0.49 -58.74
CA SER A 140 27.36 -1.77 -59.16
C SER A 140 28.47 -2.70 -59.68
N PRO A 141 28.61 -3.92 -59.13
CA PRO A 141 29.50 -4.92 -59.69
C PRO A 141 29.03 -5.33 -61.09
N LYS A 142 29.96 -5.39 -62.05
CA LYS A 142 29.69 -5.96 -63.36
C LYS A 142 29.63 -7.48 -63.26
N GLU A 143 28.60 -8.02 -63.88
CA GLU A 143 28.30 -9.42 -64.06
C GLU A 143 29.39 -10.10 -64.91
N GLU A 144 29.99 -11.16 -64.40
CA GLU A 144 30.67 -12.16 -65.22
C GLU A 144 30.29 -13.55 -64.70
N VAL A 145 29.59 -14.27 -65.56
CA VAL A 145 29.07 -15.63 -65.37
C VAL A 145 30.21 -16.63 -65.55
N SER A 146 30.38 -17.57 -64.61
CA SER A 146 30.68 -18.97 -64.96
C SER A 146 30.61 -19.91 -63.74
N GLU A 147 29.57 -20.74 -63.75
CA GLU A 147 29.49 -22.19 -63.43
C GLU A 147 30.26 -22.81 -62.23
N VAL A 148 29.44 -23.27 -61.28
CA VAL A 148 29.51 -24.41 -60.31
C VAL A 148 30.22 -25.67 -60.89
N PRO A 149 30.71 -26.72 -60.14
CA PRO A 149 30.15 -27.19 -58.86
C PRO A 149 31.01 -27.99 -57.82
N LEU A 150 30.36 -28.18 -56.65
CA LEU A 150 30.23 -29.41 -55.85
C LEU A 150 31.10 -29.67 -54.60
N GLY A 151 30.40 -30.06 -53.51
CA GLY A 151 30.87 -30.83 -52.34
C GLY A 151 31.10 -29.96 -51.09
N THR A 152 30.73 -30.30 -49.86
CA THR A 152 30.20 -31.54 -49.26
C THR A 152 29.67 -31.19 -47.85
N ASP A 153 28.63 -31.90 -47.42
CA ASP A 153 27.99 -32.07 -46.11
C ASP A 153 28.74 -31.65 -44.83
N THR A 154 28.03 -31.09 -43.83
CA THR A 154 27.93 -31.72 -42.49
C THR A 154 26.80 -31.10 -41.64
N GLU A 155 25.98 -31.98 -41.08
CA GLU A 155 24.95 -31.71 -40.06
C GLU A 155 25.57 -31.49 -38.66
N GLY A 156 24.77 -30.92 -37.75
CA GLY A 156 25.13 -30.75 -36.34
C GLY A 156 23.93 -30.30 -35.48
N GLU A 157 22.98 -31.21 -35.30
CA GLU A 157 21.92 -31.19 -34.29
C GLU A 157 22.47 -31.59 -32.90
N TYR A 158 22.09 -30.89 -31.82
CA TYR A 158 21.97 -31.35 -30.40
C TYR A 158 21.41 -30.16 -29.60
N GLY A 159 20.39 -30.20 -28.75
CA GLY A 159 19.66 -31.31 -28.15
C GLY A 159 19.63 -31.17 -26.61
N GLY A 160 18.48 -30.77 -26.06
CA GLY A 160 17.99 -31.12 -24.70
C GLY A 160 18.52 -30.35 -23.48
N ASP A 161 17.87 -30.35 -22.31
CA ASP A 161 16.50 -30.70 -21.89
C ASP A 161 16.33 -30.25 -20.40
N SER A 162 15.10 -29.95 -20.05
CA SER A 162 14.40 -29.94 -18.74
C SER A 162 15.13 -30.29 -17.43
N ALA A 163 14.80 -29.58 -16.34
CA ALA A 163 14.25 -30.21 -15.12
C ALA A 163 13.76 -29.22 -14.05
N LEU A 164 12.49 -29.38 -13.68
CA LEU A 164 11.85 -28.96 -12.44
C LEU A 164 12.47 -29.67 -11.21
N LYS A 165 12.49 -29.02 -10.05
CA LYS A 165 12.41 -29.70 -8.74
C LYS A 165 11.89 -28.79 -7.63
N GLU A 166 11.01 -29.37 -6.82
CA GLU A 166 10.24 -28.78 -5.71
C GLU A 166 10.69 -29.36 -4.36
N SER A 167 10.52 -28.55 -3.30
CA SER A 167 10.56 -28.85 -1.84
C SER A 167 11.95 -29.11 -1.22
N ARG A 168 12.30 -28.57 -0.05
CA ARG A 168 11.58 -28.67 1.24
C ARG A 168 12.03 -27.60 2.25
N ALA A 169 11.15 -27.40 3.23
CA ALA A 169 11.17 -26.51 4.39
C ALA A 169 12.49 -26.35 5.16
N ASP A 170 12.69 -25.15 5.72
CA ASP A 170 13.08 -25.00 7.12
C ASP A 170 12.57 -23.68 7.72
N LEU A 171 12.17 -23.77 8.98
CA LEU A 171 11.68 -22.71 9.84
C LEU A 171 12.89 -21.97 10.43
N ASN A 172 12.99 -20.66 10.25
CA ASN A 172 13.80 -19.82 11.14
C ASN A 172 13.01 -18.57 11.52
N ILE A 173 12.80 -18.47 12.83
CA ILE A 173 12.23 -17.32 13.54
C ILE A 173 13.44 -16.43 13.86
N GLU A 174 13.52 -15.27 13.22
CA GLU A 174 14.38 -14.19 13.70
C GLU A 174 13.49 -13.18 14.45
N GLU A 175 13.70 -13.14 15.77
CA GLU A 175 13.41 -11.98 16.60
C GLU A 175 14.38 -10.86 16.23
N GLU A 176 13.86 -9.69 15.88
CA GLU A 176 14.61 -8.45 16.03
C GLU A 176 13.81 -7.51 16.95
N THR A 177 14.37 -7.37 18.15
CA THR A 177 14.08 -6.38 19.17
C THR A 177 14.70 -5.03 18.80
N GLU A 178 13.94 -3.94 19.07
CA GLU A 178 14.36 -2.61 19.52
C GLU A 178 15.43 -1.87 18.67
N ASP A 179 15.39 -0.58 18.38
CA ASP A 179 14.61 0.58 18.81
C ASP A 179 15.06 1.76 17.91
N SER A 180 14.42 2.92 18.08
CA SER A 180 14.75 4.25 17.51
C SER A 180 14.15 4.53 16.11
N GLU A 181 13.45 5.63 15.86
CA GLU A 181 13.16 6.83 16.66
C GLU A 181 12.10 7.67 15.90
N VAL A 182 11.74 8.80 16.50
CA VAL A 182 11.06 9.97 15.91
C VAL A 182 9.53 9.99 15.98
N SER A 183 9.11 10.38 17.18
CA SER A 183 7.91 11.17 17.46
C SER A 183 7.68 12.30 16.45
N LEU A 184 6.48 12.36 15.87
CA LEU A 184 5.82 13.59 15.45
C LEU A 184 4.34 13.50 15.86
N GLY A 185 4.00 14.34 16.83
CA GLY A 185 2.75 14.25 17.58
C GLY A 185 1.52 14.67 16.79
N VAL A 186 0.45 13.90 16.98
CA VAL A 186 -0.93 14.38 16.94
C VAL A 186 -1.65 13.77 18.13
N ASN A 187 -1.96 14.66 19.08
CA ASN A 187 -2.69 14.51 20.34
C ASN A 187 -3.54 13.22 20.51
N GLY A 188 -2.97 12.21 21.17
CA GLY A 188 -3.70 11.03 21.64
C GLY A 188 -4.34 11.32 22.99
N ASN A 189 -5.67 11.51 23.01
CA ASN A 189 -6.42 11.58 24.26
C ASN A 189 -6.26 10.28 25.07
N SER A 190 -6.06 10.47 26.37
CA SER A 190 -5.73 9.49 27.40
C SER A 190 -6.69 8.31 27.47
N LYS A 191 -6.23 7.12 27.06
CA LYS A 191 -6.86 5.85 27.46
C LYS A 191 -6.54 5.47 28.92
N ASP A 192 -5.52 6.11 29.49
CA ASP A 192 -5.02 5.80 30.83
C ASP A 192 -5.89 6.46 31.93
N ASP A 193 -6.55 7.60 31.65
CA ASP A 193 -7.47 8.25 32.61
C ASP A 193 -8.79 7.49 32.79
N LEU A 194 -9.32 6.90 31.72
CA LEU A 194 -10.60 6.20 31.77
C LEU A 194 -10.50 4.92 32.63
N SER A 195 -9.36 4.23 32.53
CA SER A 195 -9.08 2.96 33.20
C SER A 195 -8.88 3.15 34.71
N ASN A 196 -8.28 4.26 35.13
CA ASN A 196 -8.14 4.61 36.55
C ASN A 196 -9.45 5.10 37.17
N SER A 197 -10.28 5.87 36.43
CA SER A 197 -11.54 6.41 36.98
C SER A 197 -12.56 5.32 37.36
N LEU A 198 -12.56 4.17 36.67
CA LEU A 198 -13.50 3.08 36.96
C LEU A 198 -13.26 2.41 38.33
N SER A 199 -12.04 2.53 38.88
CA SER A 199 -11.70 2.04 40.22
C SER A 199 -12.14 2.98 41.35
N GLU A 200 -12.57 4.20 41.00
CA GLU A 200 -12.84 5.30 41.93
C GLU A 200 -14.32 5.42 42.32
N PHE A 201 -15.21 4.69 41.62
CA PHE A 201 -16.65 4.72 41.92
C PHE A 201 -17.00 3.75 43.06
N SER A 202 -17.53 4.31 44.15
CA SER A 202 -17.94 3.53 45.31
C SER A 202 -19.28 2.83 45.11
N SER A 203 -20.12 3.35 44.20
CA SER A 203 -21.43 2.81 43.90
C SER A 203 -21.78 2.87 42.41
N TYR A 204 -22.77 2.06 42.00
CA TYR A 204 -23.36 2.12 40.65
C TYR A 204 -24.03 3.47 40.36
N GLU A 205 -24.51 4.17 41.39
CA GLU A 205 -25.12 5.50 41.25
C GLU A 205 -24.08 6.55 40.89
N ASP A 206 -22.96 6.57 41.61
CA ASP A 206 -21.85 7.50 41.40
C ASP A 206 -21.30 7.37 39.96
N PHE A 207 -21.26 6.12 39.45
CA PHE A 207 -20.89 5.84 38.08
C PHE A 207 -21.89 6.41 37.06
N LEU A 208 -23.20 6.27 37.31
CA LEU A 208 -24.24 6.81 36.44
C LEU A 208 -24.25 8.34 36.44
N GLU A 209 -24.03 8.97 37.59
CA GLU A 209 -23.92 10.42 37.72
C GLU A 209 -22.69 10.96 36.98
N TRP A 210 -21.54 10.30 37.13
CA TRP A 210 -20.34 10.62 36.37
C TRP A 210 -20.57 10.47 34.86
N LEU A 211 -21.22 9.37 34.43
CA LEU A 211 -21.51 9.11 33.03
C LEU A 211 -22.47 10.17 32.45
N ASP A 212 -23.53 10.55 33.18
CA ASP A 212 -24.41 11.65 32.77
C ASP A 212 -23.64 12.97 32.66
N GLY A 213 -22.71 13.22 33.60
CA GLY A 213 -21.82 14.38 33.57
C GLY A 213 -20.95 14.44 32.31
N GLN A 214 -20.35 13.31 31.90
CA GLN A 214 -19.57 13.23 30.66
C GLN A 214 -20.45 13.44 29.43
N LEU A 215 -21.62 12.79 29.38
CA LEU A 215 -22.56 12.97 28.28
C LEU A 215 -23.08 14.41 28.18
N LYS A 216 -23.29 15.08 29.31
CA LYS A 216 -23.68 16.50 29.38
C LYS A 216 -22.59 17.41 28.82
N LYS A 217 -21.32 17.12 29.10
CA LYS A 217 -20.19 17.86 28.53
C LYS A 217 -20.16 17.72 27.00
N ILE A 218 -20.25 16.50 26.50
CA ILE A 218 -20.29 16.21 25.06
C ILE A 218 -21.49 16.91 24.41
N GLU A 219 -22.67 16.87 25.03
CA GLU A 219 -23.86 17.56 24.56
C GLU A 219 -23.62 19.08 24.40
N GLY A 220 -22.94 19.72 25.36
CA GLY A 220 -22.57 21.13 25.29
C GLY A 220 -21.58 21.46 24.16
N GLU A 221 -20.60 20.59 23.93
CA GLU A 221 -19.64 20.72 22.83
C GLU A 221 -20.35 20.59 21.46
N LEU A 222 -21.26 19.62 21.31
CA LEU A 222 -22.05 19.45 20.08
C LEU A 222 -22.97 20.64 19.80
N ILE A 223 -23.61 21.21 20.82
CA ILE A 223 -24.40 22.44 20.68
C ILE A 223 -23.53 23.59 20.19
N THR A 224 -22.31 23.69 20.70
CA THR A 224 -21.35 24.73 20.29
C THR A 224 -20.97 24.55 18.82
N ILE A 225 -20.65 23.33 18.41
CA ILE A 225 -20.35 23.00 17.01
C ILE A 225 -21.54 23.34 16.10
N LEU A 226 -22.77 22.94 16.47
CA LEU A 226 -23.97 23.26 15.70
C LEU A 226 -24.20 24.76 15.54
N LYS A 227 -23.97 25.54 16.60
CA LYS A 227 -24.09 27.01 16.55
C LYS A 227 -23.03 27.63 15.64
N VAL A 228 -21.78 27.17 15.72
CA VAL A 228 -20.69 27.65 14.85
C VAL A 228 -20.98 27.29 13.39
N SER A 229 -21.41 26.06 13.13
CA SER A 229 -21.80 25.62 11.78
C SER A 229 -22.98 26.42 11.25
N ALA A 230 -24.01 26.72 12.07
CA ALA A 230 -25.14 27.53 11.65
C ALA A 230 -24.74 28.97 11.26
N LEU A 231 -23.69 29.53 11.87
CA LEU A 231 -23.14 30.84 11.49
C LEU A 231 -22.27 30.77 10.22
N ALA A 232 -21.63 29.62 9.94
CA ALA A 232 -20.79 29.40 8.77
C ALA A 232 -21.57 28.95 7.50
N MET A 233 -22.80 28.48 7.70
CA MET A 233 -23.69 27.91 6.67
C MET A 233 -24.27 28.91 5.65
N ASP A 234 -24.03 30.21 5.80
CA ASP A 234 -24.51 31.24 4.86
C ASP A 234 -23.85 31.13 3.46
N ASN A 235 -22.81 30.30 3.27
CA ASN A 235 -22.06 30.18 2.01
C ASN A 235 -21.64 28.75 1.57
N SER A 236 -22.18 27.65 2.13
CA SER A 236 -21.53 26.33 1.99
C SER A 236 -22.31 25.17 1.32
N GLU A 237 -21.51 24.19 0.86
CA GLU A 237 -21.80 23.05 -0.01
C GLU A 237 -22.68 21.94 0.61
N SER A 238 -23.19 21.03 -0.24
CA SER A 238 -24.05 19.90 0.17
C SER A 238 -23.40 18.93 1.17
N SER A 239 -22.07 18.85 1.25
CA SER A 239 -21.37 17.95 2.19
C SER A 239 -21.45 18.43 3.65
N GLU A 240 -21.50 19.74 3.89
CA GLU A 240 -21.63 20.30 5.24
C GLU A 240 -23.01 20.04 5.83
N LYS A 241 -24.05 20.06 5.00
CA LYS A 241 -25.42 19.69 5.39
C LYS A 241 -25.49 18.23 5.88
N ILE A 242 -24.76 17.31 5.24
CA ILE A 242 -24.70 15.91 5.67
C ILE A 242 -23.99 15.80 7.04
N LYS A 243 -22.87 16.51 7.24
CA LYS A 243 -22.15 16.52 8.52
C LYS A 243 -23.00 17.10 9.66
N ILE A 244 -23.73 18.18 9.40
CA ILE A 244 -24.66 18.77 10.38
C ILE A 244 -25.78 17.79 10.73
N GLN A 245 -26.34 17.11 9.74
CA GLN A 245 -27.37 16.09 9.97
C GLN A 245 -26.85 14.93 10.85
N GLN A 246 -25.62 14.46 10.60
CA GLN A 246 -24.98 13.44 11.43
C GLN A 246 -24.75 13.92 12.87
N ILE A 247 -24.34 15.18 13.06
CA ILE A 247 -24.16 15.78 14.38
C ILE A 247 -25.50 15.85 15.13
N LEU A 248 -26.60 16.19 14.44
CA LEU A 248 -27.94 16.22 15.03
C LEU A 248 -28.43 14.82 15.46
N GLU A 249 -28.17 13.79 14.65
CA GLU A 249 -28.50 12.41 15.00
C GLU A 249 -27.71 11.92 16.22
N PHE A 250 -26.43 12.25 16.27
CA PHE A 250 -25.57 11.95 17.42
C PHE A 250 -26.03 12.66 18.68
N PHE A 251 -26.39 13.94 18.55
CA PHE A 251 -26.94 14.75 19.64
C PHE A 251 -28.23 14.13 20.23
N GLU A 252 -29.18 13.72 19.39
CA GLU A 252 -30.42 13.10 19.89
C GLU A 252 -30.15 11.73 20.53
N SER A 253 -29.20 10.96 20.01
CA SER A 253 -28.76 9.69 20.60
C SER A 253 -28.17 9.86 22.01
N ILE A 254 -27.33 10.88 22.20
CA ILE A 254 -26.76 11.24 23.52
C ILE A 254 -27.89 11.65 24.46
N ARG A 255 -28.78 12.54 24.01
CA ARG A 255 -29.90 13.03 24.82
C ARG A 255 -30.83 11.90 25.24
N GLY A 256 -31.11 10.95 24.34
CA GLY A 256 -31.87 9.74 24.63
C GLY A 256 -31.19 8.87 25.68
N THR A 257 -29.87 8.74 25.61
CA THR A 257 -29.09 7.99 26.60
C THR A 257 -29.13 8.66 27.98
N ARG A 258 -28.95 9.98 28.05
CA ARG A 258 -29.06 10.75 29.31
C ARG A 258 -30.44 10.61 29.94
N LYS A 259 -31.52 10.73 29.15
CA LYS A 259 -32.90 10.49 29.62
C LYS A 259 -33.06 9.09 30.24
N ARG A 260 -32.49 8.06 29.61
CA ARG A 260 -32.53 6.68 30.14
C ARG A 260 -31.78 6.56 31.46
N ILE A 261 -30.61 7.20 31.58
CA ILE A 261 -29.86 7.25 32.83
C ILE A 261 -30.70 7.93 33.92
N SER A 262 -31.31 9.09 33.64
CA SER A 262 -32.20 9.77 34.57
C SER A 262 -33.40 8.91 35.01
N SER A 263 -34.02 8.17 34.08
CA SER A 263 -35.10 7.25 34.42
C SER A 263 -34.65 6.11 35.33
N ILE A 264 -33.46 5.56 35.12
CA ILE A 264 -32.89 4.50 35.97
C ILE A 264 -32.61 5.04 37.38
N MET A 265 -32.03 6.24 37.48
CA MET A 265 -31.75 6.90 38.76
C MET A 265 -33.06 7.19 39.52
N GLN A 266 -34.10 7.67 38.85
CA GLN A 266 -35.41 7.97 39.46
C GLN A 266 -36.17 6.71 39.91
N GLN A 267 -36.19 5.66 39.07
CA GLN A 267 -36.89 4.41 39.38
C GLN A 267 -36.33 3.71 40.64
N LYS A 268 -35.04 3.88 40.92
CA LYS A 268 -34.39 3.31 42.09
C LYS A 268 -34.74 4.06 43.38
N VAL A 269 -34.94 5.37 43.33
CA VAL A 269 -35.33 6.22 44.48
C VAL A 269 -36.74 5.91 44.97
N GLU A 270 -37.62 5.39 44.10
CA GLU A 270 -39.01 5.01 44.47
C GLU A 270 -39.14 3.60 45.08
N THR A 271 -38.07 2.80 45.05
CA THR A 271 -38.08 1.38 45.48
C THR A 271 -37.24 1.09 46.73
N GLY A 272 -36.70 2.12 47.39
CA GLY A 272 -35.99 2.04 48.67
C GLY A 272 -36.71 2.84 49.74
#